data_AF-A0A7C8I6H2-F1
#
_entry.id   AF-A0A7C8I6H2-F1
#
_cell.length_a   1.000
_cell.length_b   1.000
_cell.length_c   1.000
_cell.angle_alpha   90.00
_cell.angle_beta   90.00
_cell.angle_gamma   90.00
#
_symmetry.space_group_name_H-M   'P 1'
#
loop_
_entity.id
_entity.type
_entity.pdbx_description
1 polymer ?
#
loop_
_entity_poly.entity_id
_entity_poly.type
_entity_poly.pdbx_seq_one_letter_code
_entity_poly.pdbx_strand_id
1 'polypeptide(L)'
;MFATFPIEILGEIASHVSKDDIMTLRVVSKGFRHACMPRFGAIVSEGKALYPTRKSVVQYVKLANDKALAPYIKSIRVVGETFHNPTHGSDWAWSQFASENQIKLTPANVTAFHHLINVHEYETVKALDFILLGRYRSLMAYLFRRLTHLKSVYVQQKLGRTQHVPGWAGTKLLGKITGYHAGMNTKWVLYGDWNSYEDETGDVIETGVSFKQDLLYAVDNCGRALDVFME
;
A
#
# COMPACT_ATOMS: atom_id res chain seq x y z
N MET A 1 17.36 15.60 -39.62
CA MET A 1 16.86 16.29 -38.42
C MET A 1 15.35 16.10 -38.42
N PHE A 2 14.79 15.26 -37.54
CA PHE A 2 13.33 15.07 -37.51
C PHE A 2 12.68 16.40 -37.14
N ALA A 3 11.64 16.80 -37.87
CA ALA A 3 10.87 17.99 -37.56
C ALA A 3 10.40 17.91 -36.11
N THR A 4 10.74 18.93 -35.31
CA THR A 4 10.27 19.04 -33.93
C THR A 4 8.79 19.34 -33.97
N PHE A 5 7.97 18.31 -33.73
CA PHE A 5 6.54 18.50 -33.50
C PHE A 5 6.33 19.39 -32.26
N PRO A 6 5.32 20.28 -32.28
CA PRO A 6 4.92 21.03 -31.10
C PRO A 6 4.58 20.09 -29.93
N ILE A 7 4.84 20.54 -28.71
CA ILE A 7 4.67 19.70 -27.51
C ILE A 7 3.21 19.30 -27.28
N GLU A 8 2.28 20.13 -27.76
CA GLU A 8 0.85 19.93 -27.74
C GLU A 8 0.45 18.72 -28.59
N ILE A 9 1.05 18.59 -29.79
CA ILE A 9 0.80 17.45 -30.69
C ILE A 9 1.37 16.16 -30.09
N LEU A 10 2.57 16.23 -29.52
CA LEU A 10 3.18 15.10 -28.82
C LEU A 10 2.35 14.70 -27.58
N GLY A 11 1.76 15.66 -26.89
CA GLY A 11 0.91 15.44 -25.72
C GLY A 11 -0.42 14.79 -26.10
N GLU A 12 -1.02 15.21 -27.22
CA GLU A 12 -2.21 14.59 -27.78
C GLU A 12 -1.94 13.14 -28.16
N ILE A 13 -0.84 12.86 -28.88
CA ILE A 13 -0.40 11.49 -29.18
C ILE A 13 -0.24 10.67 -27.89
N ALA A 14 0.43 11.24 -26.88
CA ALA A 14 0.62 10.59 -25.59
C ALA A 14 -0.72 10.27 -24.87
N SER A 15 -1.79 11.03 -25.13
CA SER A 15 -3.09 10.78 -24.50
C SER A 15 -3.79 9.50 -25.01
N HIS A 16 -3.48 9.08 -26.25
CA HIS A 16 -4.14 7.95 -26.93
C HIS A 16 -3.36 6.64 -26.92
N VAL A 17 -2.12 6.65 -26.43
CA VAL A 17 -1.27 5.45 -26.39
C VAL A 17 -1.41 4.67 -25.09
N SER A 18 -1.02 3.39 -25.13
CA SER A 18 -1.07 2.52 -23.97
C SER A 18 -0.09 2.95 -22.87
N LYS A 19 -0.29 2.42 -21.65
CA LYS A 19 0.64 2.63 -20.53
C LYS A 19 2.07 2.19 -20.86
N ASP A 20 2.22 1.07 -21.58
CA ASP A 20 3.53 0.53 -21.91
C ASP A 20 4.22 1.37 -23.00
N ASP A 21 3.45 1.87 -23.96
CA ASP A 21 3.96 2.79 -24.98
C ASP A 21 4.41 4.13 -24.38
N ILE A 22 3.71 4.64 -23.35
CA ILE A 22 4.17 5.84 -22.61
C ILE A 22 5.56 5.63 -22.03
N MET A 23 5.85 4.44 -21.48
CA MET A 23 7.17 4.15 -20.92
C MET A 23 8.25 4.18 -22.00
N THR A 24 7.94 3.65 -23.19
CA THR A 24 8.83 3.63 -24.35
C THR A 24 9.02 5.03 -24.95
N LEU A 25 7.95 5.77 -25.24
CA LEU A 25 8.01 7.10 -25.85
C LEU A 25 8.85 8.09 -25.03
N ARG A 26 8.77 8.02 -23.70
CA ARG A 26 9.55 8.88 -22.80
C ARG A 26 11.07 8.73 -22.95
N VAL A 27 11.55 7.58 -23.44
CA VAL A 27 12.99 7.36 -23.66
C VAL A 27 13.43 7.65 -25.09
N VAL A 28 12.49 7.82 -26.03
CA VAL A 28 12.78 8.10 -27.44
C VAL A 28 13.33 9.52 -27.63
N SER A 29 12.74 10.53 -26.98
CA SER A 29 13.19 11.91 -27.11
C SER A 29 12.86 12.76 -25.88
N LYS A 30 13.58 13.88 -25.70
CA LYS A 30 13.26 14.87 -24.65
C LYS A 30 11.86 15.48 -24.84
N GLY A 31 11.42 15.67 -26.09
CA GLY A 31 10.10 16.21 -26.41
C GLY A 31 8.98 15.28 -25.92
N PHE A 32 9.05 14.00 -26.28
CA PHE A 32 8.12 12.99 -25.76
C PHE A 32 8.23 12.82 -24.25
N ARG A 33 9.45 12.89 -23.69
CA ARG A 33 9.61 12.87 -22.24
C ARG A 33 8.80 13.98 -21.57
N HIS A 34 8.82 15.21 -22.06
CA HIS A 34 8.04 16.29 -21.46
C HIS A 34 6.53 16.14 -21.74
N ALA A 35 6.17 15.86 -23.00
CA ALA A 35 4.78 15.71 -23.44
C ALA A 35 4.02 14.60 -22.70
N CYS A 36 4.70 13.49 -22.40
CA CYS A 36 4.09 12.34 -21.71
C CYS A 36 3.96 12.54 -20.20
N MET A 37 4.49 13.62 -19.58
CA MET A 37 4.51 13.73 -18.11
C MET A 37 3.13 13.78 -17.46
N PRO A 38 2.13 14.49 -18.01
CA PRO A 38 0.77 14.43 -17.48
C PRO A 38 0.23 13.00 -17.40
N ARG A 39 0.35 12.25 -18.51
CA ARG A 39 -0.15 10.87 -18.58
C ARG A 39 0.66 9.91 -17.72
N PHE A 40 1.98 10.06 -17.70
CA PHE A 40 2.87 9.24 -16.86
C PHE A 40 2.62 9.50 -15.37
N GLY A 41 2.39 10.74 -14.96
CA GLY A 41 1.99 11.09 -13.60
C GLY A 41 0.69 10.42 -13.18
N ALA A 42 -0.34 10.49 -14.03
CA ALA A 42 -1.61 9.80 -13.82
C ALA A 42 -1.43 8.28 -13.68
N ILE A 43 -0.64 7.66 -14.56
CA ILE A 43 -0.33 6.21 -14.51
C ILE A 43 0.36 5.82 -13.19
N VAL A 44 1.28 6.66 -12.72
CA VAL A 44 2.04 6.41 -11.48
C VAL A 44 1.11 6.52 -10.26
N SER A 45 0.13 7.43 -10.28
CA SER A 45 -0.82 7.63 -9.20
C SER A 45 -1.99 6.64 -9.19
N GLU A 46 -2.64 6.41 -10.34
CA GLU A 46 -3.91 5.68 -10.45
C GLU A 46 -3.77 4.17 -10.21
N GLY A 47 -2.58 3.60 -10.40
CA GLY A 47 -2.36 2.16 -10.33
C GLY A 47 -1.67 1.65 -9.07
N LYS A 48 -1.35 2.53 -8.10
CA LYS A 48 -0.56 2.14 -6.92
C LYS A 48 -1.28 2.52 -5.64
N ALA A 49 -1.31 1.56 -4.72
CA ALA A 49 -1.79 1.78 -3.38
C ALA A 49 -0.61 2.09 -2.45
N LEU A 50 -0.78 3.09 -1.60
CA LEU A 50 0.09 3.46 -0.51
C LEU A 50 -0.28 2.59 0.69
N TYR A 51 0.58 1.61 0.98
CA TYR A 51 0.41 0.73 2.13
C TYR A 51 1.00 1.40 3.38
N PRO A 52 0.50 1.06 4.58
CA PRO A 52 1.00 1.60 5.84
C PRO A 52 2.36 1.02 6.26
N THR A 53 3.27 0.85 5.30
CA THR A 53 4.64 0.39 5.52
C THR A 53 5.62 1.50 5.20
N ARG A 54 6.71 1.57 5.97
CA ARG A 54 7.78 2.55 5.73
C ARG A 54 8.28 2.51 4.28
N LYS A 55 8.43 1.31 3.71
CA LYS A 55 8.90 1.12 2.34
C LYS A 55 7.95 1.75 1.31
N SER A 56 6.64 1.53 1.46
CA SER A 56 5.64 2.08 0.54
C SER A 56 5.60 3.60 0.63
N VAL A 57 5.53 4.18 1.83
CA VAL A 57 5.48 5.64 2.02
C VAL A 57 6.75 6.31 1.49
N VAL A 58 7.94 5.75 1.77
CA VAL A 58 9.20 6.30 1.26
C VAL A 58 9.26 6.28 -0.27
N GLN A 59 8.72 5.26 -0.93
CA GLN A 59 8.65 5.24 -2.40
C GLN A 59 7.78 6.37 -2.94
N TYR A 60 6.63 6.63 -2.32
CA TYR A 60 5.78 7.78 -2.68
C TYR A 60 6.45 9.11 -2.41
N VAL A 61 7.15 9.26 -1.28
CA VAL A 61 7.93 10.46 -0.97
C VAL A 61 9.00 10.72 -2.02
N LYS A 62 9.69 9.68 -2.51
CA LYS A 62 10.65 9.82 -3.62
C LYS A 62 9.97 10.32 -4.90
N LEU A 63 8.78 9.82 -5.22
CA LEU A 63 7.99 10.29 -6.37
C LEU A 63 7.55 11.74 -6.19
N ALA A 64 7.10 12.13 -5.00
CA ALA A 64 6.69 13.49 -4.68
C ALA A 64 7.86 14.50 -4.65
N ASN A 65 9.09 14.01 -4.50
CA ASN A 65 10.29 14.84 -4.60
C ASN A 65 10.74 15.07 -6.04
N ASP A 66 10.21 14.31 -7.01
CA ASP A 66 10.43 14.58 -8.44
C ASP A 66 9.58 15.78 -8.87
N LYS A 67 10.25 16.93 -9.05
CA LYS A 67 9.60 18.19 -9.46
C LYS A 67 8.90 18.10 -10.82
N ALA A 68 9.31 17.18 -11.70
CA ALA A 68 8.68 17.02 -13.00
C ALA A 68 7.40 16.16 -12.92
N LEU A 69 7.30 15.28 -11.93
CA LEU A 69 6.18 14.34 -11.80
C LEU A 69 5.12 14.80 -10.80
N ALA A 70 5.55 15.36 -9.68
CA ALA A 70 4.68 15.75 -8.57
C ALA A 70 3.46 16.60 -8.99
N PRO A 71 3.55 17.54 -9.95
CA PRO A 71 2.40 18.32 -10.39
C PRO A 71 1.28 17.53 -11.07
N TYR A 72 1.58 16.31 -11.53
CA TYR A 72 0.64 15.47 -12.27
C TYR A 72 -0.02 14.38 -11.41
N ILE A 73 0.37 14.27 -10.14
CA ILE A 73 -0.25 13.35 -9.17
C ILE A 73 -1.45 14.07 -8.54
N LYS A 74 -2.65 13.74 -9.01
CA LYS A 74 -3.92 14.37 -8.57
C LYS A 74 -4.69 13.54 -7.56
N SER A 75 -4.44 12.24 -7.52
CA SER A 75 -5.07 11.33 -6.57
C SER A 75 -4.04 10.36 -6.02
N ILE A 76 -4.32 9.78 -4.86
CA ILE A 76 -3.59 8.63 -4.33
C ILE A 76 -4.61 7.66 -3.73
N ARG A 77 -4.27 6.38 -3.74
CA ARG A 77 -4.98 5.36 -2.98
C ARG A 77 -4.17 4.99 -1.76
N VAL A 78 -4.78 5.01 -0.58
CA VAL A 78 -4.20 4.61 0.70
C VAL A 78 -4.89 3.34 1.15
N VAL A 79 -4.11 2.35 1.60
CA VAL A 79 -4.63 1.10 2.16
C VAL A 79 -4.76 1.25 3.65
N GLY A 80 -5.92 0.89 4.17
CA GLY A 80 -6.28 1.01 5.57
C GLY A 80 -5.99 -0.19 6.45
N GLU A 81 -5.30 -1.19 5.92
CA GLU A 81 -5.03 -2.43 6.62
C GLU A 81 -3.53 -2.61 6.82
N THR A 82 -3.15 -3.02 8.03
CA THR A 82 -1.77 -3.41 8.38
C THR A 82 -1.76 -4.77 9.04
N PHE A 83 -0.57 -5.28 9.36
CA PHE A 83 -0.43 -6.52 10.11
C PHE A 83 -1.14 -6.44 11.46
N HIS A 84 -2.01 -7.41 11.72
CA HIS A 84 -2.65 -7.62 13.02
C HIS A 84 -1.65 -8.25 13.98
N ASN A 85 -1.76 -7.94 15.26
CA ASN A 85 -1.01 -8.68 16.26
C ASN A 85 -1.65 -10.06 16.44
N PRO A 86 -0.93 -11.16 16.23
CA PRO A 86 -1.45 -12.46 16.62
C PRO A 86 -1.76 -12.43 18.13
N THR A 87 -3.04 -12.30 18.50
CA THR A 87 -3.49 -12.49 19.89
C THR A 87 -2.94 -13.79 20.47
N HIS A 88 -2.81 -13.87 21.80
CA HIS A 88 -2.55 -15.14 22.49
C HIS A 88 -3.53 -16.20 21.98
N GLY A 89 -3.01 -17.12 21.16
CA GLY A 89 -3.81 -18.07 20.39
C GLY A 89 -3.79 -17.91 18.87
N SER A 90 -2.77 -17.29 18.26
CA SER A 90 -2.55 -17.40 16.81
C SER A 90 -2.63 -18.84 16.29
N ASP A 91 -2.24 -19.82 17.10
CA ASP A 91 -2.44 -21.24 16.85
C ASP A 91 -3.92 -21.63 16.65
N TRP A 92 -4.87 -21.04 17.40
CA TRP A 92 -6.31 -21.25 17.19
C TRP A 92 -6.73 -20.68 15.83
N ALA A 93 -6.26 -19.49 15.46
CA ALA A 93 -6.62 -18.86 14.20
C ALA A 93 -6.12 -19.68 13.00
N TRP A 94 -4.87 -20.18 13.08
CA TRP A 94 -4.33 -21.07 12.06
C TRP A 94 -4.99 -22.46 12.06
N SER A 95 -5.40 -22.96 13.22
CA SER A 95 -6.16 -24.22 13.33
C SER A 95 -7.55 -24.09 12.71
N GLN A 96 -8.25 -22.99 12.97
CA GLN A 96 -9.55 -22.71 12.35
C GLN A 96 -9.39 -22.47 10.84
N PHE A 97 -8.39 -21.72 10.40
CA PHE A 97 -8.06 -21.58 8.98
C PHE A 97 -7.84 -22.94 8.32
N ALA A 98 -7.09 -23.84 8.98
CA ALA A 98 -6.85 -25.18 8.46
C ALA A 98 -8.16 -26.00 8.38
N SER A 99 -9.01 -25.92 9.40
CA SER A 99 -10.32 -26.58 9.43
C SER A 99 -11.24 -26.09 8.31
N GLU A 100 -11.41 -24.78 8.16
CA GLU A 100 -12.26 -24.15 7.13
C GLU A 100 -11.81 -24.48 5.71
N ASN A 101 -10.50 -24.64 5.50
CA ASN A 101 -9.91 -24.92 4.19
C ASN A 101 -9.54 -26.40 4.00
N GLN A 102 -9.97 -27.29 4.91
CA GLN A 102 -9.71 -28.73 4.87
C GLN A 102 -8.21 -29.09 4.77
N ILE A 103 -7.35 -28.25 5.32
CA ILE A 103 -5.90 -28.47 5.40
C ILE A 103 -5.63 -29.45 6.54
N LYS A 104 -5.00 -30.58 6.23
CA LYS A 104 -4.60 -31.56 7.26
C LYS A 104 -3.48 -30.99 8.14
N LEU A 105 -3.64 -31.07 9.45
CA LEU A 105 -2.62 -30.69 10.44
C LEU A 105 -1.54 -31.77 10.56
N THR A 106 -0.70 -31.91 9.54
CA THR A 106 0.50 -32.75 9.59
C THR A 106 1.63 -32.05 10.35
N PRO A 107 2.64 -32.76 10.90
CA PRO A 107 3.79 -32.12 11.53
C PRO A 107 4.50 -31.08 10.65
N ALA A 108 4.54 -31.33 9.34
CA ALA A 108 5.11 -30.40 8.36
C ALA A 108 4.28 -29.11 8.25
N ASN A 109 2.95 -29.22 8.18
CA ASN A 109 2.05 -28.06 8.14
C ASN A 109 2.09 -27.26 9.44
N VAL A 110 2.12 -27.94 10.60
CA VAL A 110 2.28 -27.27 11.92
C VAL A 110 3.59 -26.48 11.95
N THR A 111 4.70 -27.09 11.51
CA THR A 111 5.99 -26.38 11.42
C THR A 111 5.94 -25.18 10.47
N ALA A 112 5.24 -25.31 9.34
CA ALA A 112 5.05 -24.21 8.39
C ALA A 112 4.21 -23.07 8.98
N PHE A 113 3.13 -23.38 9.72
CA PHE A 113 2.32 -22.40 10.44
C PHE A 113 3.14 -21.68 11.51
N HIS A 114 3.86 -22.39 12.37
CA HIS A 114 4.72 -21.77 13.38
C HIS A 114 5.77 -20.85 12.74
N HIS A 115 6.39 -21.27 11.64
CA HIS A 115 7.36 -20.42 10.96
C HIS A 115 6.71 -19.16 10.37
N LEU A 116 5.49 -19.28 9.83
CA LEU A 116 4.73 -18.15 9.32
C LEU A 116 4.31 -17.18 10.44
N ILE A 117 3.86 -17.69 11.59
CA ILE A 117 3.53 -16.90 12.79
C ILE A 117 4.73 -16.07 13.23
N ASN A 118 5.90 -16.70 13.43
CA ASN A 118 7.12 -16.00 13.83
C ASN A 118 7.52 -14.87 12.86
N VAL A 119 7.41 -15.13 11.55
CA VAL A 119 7.71 -14.11 10.53
C VAL A 119 6.67 -12.99 10.52
N HIS A 120 5.41 -13.32 10.79
CA HIS A 120 4.31 -12.36 10.91
C HIS A 120 4.52 -11.45 12.12
N GLU A 121 4.75 -12.01 13.31
CA GLU A 121 5.03 -11.27 14.55
C GLU A 121 6.16 -10.25 14.38
N TYR A 122 7.28 -10.68 13.80
CA TYR A 122 8.42 -9.81 13.55
C TYR A 122 8.09 -8.62 12.62
N GLU A 123 7.25 -8.84 11.60
CA GLU A 123 6.82 -7.79 10.68
C GLU A 123 5.73 -6.90 11.29
N THR A 124 4.86 -7.44 12.16
CA THR A 124 3.91 -6.68 12.97
C THR A 124 4.63 -5.68 13.86
N VAL A 125 5.63 -6.13 14.64
CA VAL A 125 6.40 -5.24 15.53
C VAL A 125 7.03 -4.09 14.74
N LYS A 126 7.66 -4.37 13.60
CA LYS A 126 8.22 -3.33 12.73
C LYS A 126 7.18 -2.34 12.19
N ALA A 127 6.00 -2.84 11.83
CA ALA A 127 4.93 -2.01 11.31
C ALA A 127 4.37 -1.11 12.43
N LEU A 128 4.11 -1.67 13.60
CA LEU A 128 3.67 -0.93 14.78
C LEU A 128 4.70 0.12 15.20
N ASP A 129 5.99 -0.19 15.23
CA ASP A 129 7.05 0.81 15.49
C ASP A 129 6.99 2.01 14.54
N PHE A 130 6.70 1.76 13.25
CA PHE A 130 6.59 2.82 12.27
C PHE A 130 5.34 3.69 12.48
N ILE A 131 4.27 3.09 12.96
CA ILE A 131 2.97 3.72 13.18
C ILE A 131 2.94 4.45 14.53
N LEU A 132 3.18 3.75 15.63
CA LEU A 132 3.05 4.23 17.01
C LEU A 132 4.03 5.37 17.31
N LEU A 133 5.23 5.35 16.72
CA LEU A 133 6.19 6.46 16.83
C LEU A 133 5.81 7.69 15.99
N GLY A 134 4.62 7.73 15.38
CA GLY A 134 4.13 8.85 14.57
C GLY A 134 4.91 9.08 13.27
N ARG A 135 5.74 8.12 12.85
CA ARG A 135 6.53 8.25 11.62
C ARG A 135 5.65 8.11 10.38
N TYR A 136 4.62 7.27 10.44
CA TYR A 136 3.62 7.14 9.39
C TYR A 136 2.90 8.47 9.13
N ARG A 137 2.20 9.03 10.14
CA ARG A 137 1.52 10.34 10.02
C ARG A 137 2.42 11.47 9.55
N SER A 138 3.67 11.53 10.05
CA SER A 138 4.62 12.58 9.70
C SER A 138 5.03 12.50 8.23
N LEU A 139 5.32 11.30 7.74
CA LEU A 139 5.68 11.09 6.33
C LEU A 139 4.48 11.27 5.39
N MET A 140 3.27 10.90 5.81
CA MET A 140 2.05 11.18 5.06
C MET A 140 1.79 12.67 4.93
N ALA A 141 1.87 13.42 6.04
CA ALA A 141 1.72 14.87 6.02
C ALA A 141 2.81 15.55 5.16
N TYR A 142 4.04 15.05 5.21
CA TYR A 142 5.11 15.49 4.31
C TYR A 142 4.76 15.20 2.84
N LEU A 143 4.34 13.97 2.53
CA LEU A 143 3.94 13.56 1.18
C LEU A 143 2.83 14.47 0.64
N PHE A 144 1.77 14.72 1.41
CA PHE A 144 0.63 15.52 0.97
C PHE A 144 1.03 16.98 0.76
N ARG A 145 1.94 17.54 1.57
CA ARG A 145 2.48 18.89 1.33
C ARG A 145 3.29 18.98 0.03
N ARG A 146 3.99 17.91 -0.36
CA ARG A 146 4.84 17.88 -1.56
C ARG A 146 4.05 17.69 -2.85
N LEU A 147 2.93 16.96 -2.80
CA LEU A 147 2.08 16.70 -3.95
C LEU A 147 1.11 17.87 -4.21
N THR A 148 1.59 19.08 -4.52
CA THR A 148 0.82 20.34 -4.52
C THR A 148 -0.45 20.38 -5.38
N HIS A 149 -0.66 19.40 -6.27
CA HIS A 149 -1.87 19.26 -7.10
C HIS A 149 -2.73 18.03 -6.74
N LEU A 150 -2.41 17.32 -5.66
CA LEU A 150 -3.27 16.30 -5.07
C LEU A 150 -4.61 16.93 -4.71
N LYS A 151 -5.70 16.31 -5.16
CA LYS A 151 -7.07 16.72 -4.87
C LYS A 151 -7.80 15.67 -4.04
N SER A 152 -7.51 14.39 -4.30
CA SER A 152 -8.32 13.30 -3.76
C SER A 152 -7.46 12.20 -3.12
N VAL A 153 -7.92 11.69 -2.00
CA VAL A 153 -7.37 10.51 -1.33
C VAL A 153 -8.45 9.44 -1.29
N TYR A 154 -8.19 8.32 -1.95
CA TYR A 154 -9.06 7.15 -1.92
C TYR A 154 -8.56 6.20 -0.85
N VAL A 155 -9.41 5.85 0.10
CA VAL A 155 -9.08 4.96 1.21
C VAL A 155 -9.68 3.61 0.92
N GLN A 156 -8.83 2.66 0.54
CA GLN A 156 -9.20 1.26 0.47
C GLN A 156 -9.16 0.71 1.90
N GLN A 157 -10.32 0.53 2.54
CA GLN A 157 -10.37 0.14 3.96
C GLN A 157 -9.77 -1.25 4.21
N LYS A 158 -10.02 -2.17 3.27
CA LYS A 158 -9.56 -3.56 3.36
C LYS A 158 -8.84 -3.99 2.09
N LEU A 159 -7.79 -4.78 2.25
CA LEU A 159 -7.11 -5.49 1.19
C LEU A 159 -8.11 -6.38 0.44
N GLY A 160 -7.97 -6.43 -0.89
CA GLY A 160 -8.71 -7.41 -1.68
C GLY A 160 -8.41 -8.83 -1.23
N ARG A 161 -9.33 -9.76 -1.49
CA ARG A 161 -9.26 -11.17 -1.05
C ARG A 161 -7.92 -11.86 -1.32
N THR A 162 -7.24 -11.52 -2.41
CA THR A 162 -5.95 -12.09 -2.83
C THR A 162 -4.76 -11.14 -2.64
N GLN A 163 -5.00 -9.90 -2.22
CA GLN A 163 -4.00 -8.83 -2.19
C GLN A 163 -3.26 -8.82 -0.86
N HIS A 164 -1.94 -9.00 -0.83
CA HIS A 164 -1.15 -8.89 0.41
C HIS A 164 -0.33 -7.59 0.47
N VAL A 165 0.06 -7.19 1.68
CA VAL A 165 1.01 -6.08 1.87
C VAL A 165 2.29 -6.39 1.08
N PRO A 166 2.71 -5.53 0.12
CA PRO A 166 3.82 -5.82 -0.75
C PRO A 166 5.15 -5.95 -0.01
N GLY A 167 5.95 -6.94 -0.41
CA GLY A 167 7.26 -7.18 0.18
C GLY A 167 7.24 -7.95 1.50
N TRP A 168 6.06 -8.35 1.99
CA TRP A 168 5.94 -9.24 3.14
C TRP A 168 6.39 -10.67 2.81
N ALA A 169 7.35 -11.18 3.57
CA ALA A 169 7.94 -12.50 3.33
C ALA A 169 6.96 -13.66 3.58
N GLY A 170 5.95 -13.47 4.45
CA GLY A 170 4.99 -14.53 4.81
C GLY A 170 4.17 -15.05 3.63
N THR A 171 3.94 -14.24 2.60
CA THR A 171 3.25 -14.69 1.37
C THR A 171 3.93 -15.89 0.70
N LYS A 172 5.27 -15.96 0.74
CA LYS A 172 6.02 -17.09 0.19
C LYS A 172 5.95 -18.33 1.09
N LEU A 173 5.75 -18.12 2.39
CA LEU A 173 5.64 -19.19 3.37
C LEU A 173 4.28 -19.89 3.31
N LEU A 174 3.22 -19.17 2.90
CA LEU A 174 1.91 -19.78 2.64
C LEU A 174 2.00 -20.93 1.63
N GLY A 175 2.83 -20.79 0.60
CA GLY A 175 3.07 -21.84 -0.40
C GLY A 175 3.78 -23.10 0.14
N LYS A 176 4.31 -23.06 1.38
CA LYS A 176 4.90 -24.23 2.04
C LYS A 176 3.86 -25.08 2.80
N ILE A 177 2.64 -24.56 2.97
CA ILE A 177 1.55 -25.28 3.64
C ILE A 177 0.92 -26.23 2.61
N THR A 178 0.99 -27.53 2.88
CA THR A 178 0.41 -28.54 2.00
C THR A 178 -1.10 -28.39 1.96
N GLY A 179 -1.66 -28.22 0.75
CA GLY A 179 -3.10 -27.98 0.54
C GLY A 179 -3.47 -26.50 0.40
N TYR A 180 -2.54 -25.57 0.64
CA TYR A 180 -2.77 -24.15 0.38
C TYR A 180 -2.82 -23.86 -1.13
N HIS A 181 -3.72 -22.97 -1.55
CA HIS A 181 -3.73 -22.40 -2.89
C HIS A 181 -4.07 -20.91 -2.87
N ALA A 182 -3.65 -20.20 -3.93
CA ALA A 182 -4.01 -18.80 -4.11
C ALA A 182 -5.54 -18.65 -4.12
N GLY A 183 -6.08 -17.74 -3.31
CA GLY A 183 -7.52 -17.50 -3.16
C GLY A 183 -8.11 -17.90 -1.80
N MET A 184 -7.39 -18.69 -1.01
CA MET A 184 -7.75 -18.93 0.40
C MET A 184 -7.66 -17.62 1.19
N ASN A 185 -8.69 -17.32 1.97
CA ASN A 185 -8.76 -16.08 2.73
C ASN A 185 -7.95 -16.19 4.03
N THR A 186 -6.71 -15.70 3.99
CA THR A 186 -5.82 -15.64 5.16
C THR A 186 -5.90 -14.29 5.88
N LYS A 187 -6.80 -13.38 5.45
CA LYS A 187 -6.78 -11.98 5.90
C LYS A 187 -7.08 -11.81 7.36
N TRP A 188 -8.14 -12.45 7.82
CA TRP A 188 -8.57 -12.38 9.21
C TRP A 188 -7.53 -12.92 10.19
N VAL A 189 -6.59 -13.75 9.73
CA VAL A 189 -5.48 -14.26 10.54
C VAL A 189 -4.30 -13.27 10.58
N LEU A 190 -4.10 -12.50 9.51
CA LEU A 190 -2.86 -11.78 9.24
C LEU A 190 -2.97 -10.26 9.34
N TYR A 191 -4.16 -9.70 9.20
CA TYR A 191 -4.35 -8.26 9.03
C TYR A 191 -5.49 -7.74 9.88
N GLY A 192 -5.33 -6.50 10.37
CA GLY A 192 -6.18 -5.88 11.39
C GLY A 192 -6.95 -4.67 10.86
N ASP A 193 -7.92 -4.19 11.64
CA ASP A 193 -8.88 -3.17 11.18
C ASP A 193 -8.30 -1.74 11.08
N TRP A 194 -8.94 -0.94 10.23
CA TRP A 194 -8.65 0.48 9.97
C TRP A 194 -8.91 1.39 11.18
N ASN A 195 -9.82 0.97 12.07
CA ASN A 195 -10.37 1.81 13.14
C ASN A 195 -9.58 1.74 14.46
N SER A 196 -8.73 0.73 14.63
CA SER A 196 -7.99 0.50 15.88
C SER A 196 -6.59 -0.04 15.58
N TYR A 197 -5.62 0.41 16.36
CA TYR A 197 -4.42 -0.41 16.56
C TYR A 197 -4.71 -1.39 17.69
N GLU A 198 -4.14 -2.58 17.58
CA GLU A 198 -4.22 -3.60 18.62
C GLU A 198 -2.80 -3.85 19.14
N ASP A 199 -2.66 -3.99 20.45
CA ASP A 199 -1.38 -4.30 21.09
C ASP A 199 -1.06 -5.80 21.03
N GLU A 200 -0.04 -6.22 21.78
CA GLU A 200 0.41 -7.62 21.91
C GLU A 200 -0.58 -8.55 22.59
N THR A 201 -1.55 -8.03 23.34
CA THR A 201 -2.66 -8.84 23.87
C THR A 201 -3.85 -8.89 22.91
N GLY A 202 -3.79 -8.11 21.82
CA GLY A 202 -4.87 -7.87 20.87
C GLY A 202 -5.98 -7.00 21.43
N ASP A 203 -5.71 -6.32 22.54
CA ASP A 203 -6.59 -5.29 23.03
C ASP A 203 -6.44 -4.07 22.14
N VAL A 204 -7.57 -3.41 21.86
CA VAL A 204 -7.56 -2.15 21.13
C VAL A 204 -6.74 -1.16 21.96
N ILE A 205 -5.69 -0.61 21.34
CA ILE A 205 -4.90 0.45 21.93
C ILE A 205 -5.81 1.68 22.05
N GLU A 206 -6.40 1.90 23.23
CA GLU A 206 -7.29 3.03 23.58
C GLU A 206 -6.57 4.40 23.61
N THR A 207 -5.52 4.57 22.81
CA THR A 207 -4.77 5.83 22.72
C THR A 207 -5.45 6.87 21.83
N GLY A 208 -6.59 6.53 21.21
CA GLY A 208 -7.20 7.40 20.20
C GLY A 208 -6.27 7.62 19.01
N VAL A 209 -5.49 6.59 18.66
CA VAL A 209 -4.59 6.56 17.51
C VAL A 209 -5.06 5.41 16.61
N SER A 210 -5.32 5.72 15.34
CA SER A 210 -5.81 4.78 14.32
C SER A 210 -5.30 5.23 12.95
N PHE A 211 -5.38 4.36 11.94
CA PHE A 211 -5.03 4.77 10.59
C PHE A 211 -5.89 5.91 10.07
N LYS A 212 -7.18 5.88 10.42
CA LYS A 212 -8.11 6.96 10.14
C LYS A 212 -7.61 8.28 10.71
N GLN A 213 -7.23 8.33 11.98
CA GLN A 213 -6.77 9.55 12.63
C GLN A 213 -5.42 10.02 12.08
N ASP A 214 -4.49 9.10 11.80
CA ASP A 214 -3.22 9.44 11.18
C ASP A 214 -3.40 10.01 9.76
N LEU A 215 -4.38 9.49 8.99
CA LEU A 215 -4.74 10.05 7.69
C LEU A 215 -5.38 11.44 7.82
N LEU A 216 -6.38 11.59 8.69
CA LEU A 216 -7.05 12.88 8.90
C LEU A 216 -6.05 13.94 9.37
N TYR A 217 -5.17 13.59 10.31
CA TYR A 217 -4.05 14.44 10.72
C TYR A 217 -3.18 14.87 9.52
N ALA A 218 -2.83 13.93 8.63
CA ALA A 218 -2.04 14.25 7.46
C ALA A 218 -2.76 15.16 6.47
N VAL A 219 -4.08 15.01 6.31
CA VAL A 219 -4.93 15.89 5.50
C VAL A 219 -4.97 17.29 6.11
N ASP A 220 -5.27 17.40 7.41
CA ASP A 220 -5.37 18.70 8.11
C ASP A 220 -4.04 19.47 8.07
N ASN A 221 -2.92 18.76 8.15
CA ASN A 221 -1.58 19.34 8.14
C ASN A 221 -0.99 19.51 6.73
N CYS A 222 -1.76 19.24 5.66
CA CYS A 222 -1.26 19.41 4.30
C CYS A 222 -1.39 20.85 3.76
N GLY A 223 -2.08 21.73 4.50
CA GLY A 223 -2.24 23.16 4.20
C GLY A 223 -3.26 23.48 3.10
N ARG A 224 -4.17 22.54 2.78
CA ARG A 224 -5.22 22.68 1.76
C ARG A 224 -6.31 21.64 1.95
N ALA A 225 -7.46 21.88 1.32
CA ALA A 225 -8.54 20.91 1.28
C ALA A 225 -8.19 19.73 0.36
N LEU A 226 -8.42 18.51 0.84
CA LEU A 226 -8.36 17.28 0.08
C LEU A 226 -9.69 16.53 0.24
N ASP A 227 -10.22 16.03 -0.85
CA ASP A 227 -11.39 15.16 -0.82
C ASP A 227 -10.97 13.76 -0.39
N VAL A 228 -11.57 13.22 0.67
CA VAL A 228 -11.30 11.87 1.16
C VAL A 228 -12.49 10.98 0.85
N PHE A 229 -12.25 9.94 0.05
CA PHE A 229 -13.25 8.96 -0.36
C PHE A 229 -12.96 7.61 0.29
N MET A 230 -13.97 6.97 0.86
CA MET A 230 -13.86 5.63 1.45
C MET A 230 -14.32 4.60 0.41
N GLU A 231 -13.50 3.59 0.14
CA GLU A 231 -13.76 2.45 -0.76
C GLU A 231 -13.88 1.13 0.02
#